data_AF-A0A7W0G5U4-F1
#
_entry.id   AF-A0A7W0G5U4-F1
#
_cell.length_a   1.000
_cell.length_b   1.000
_cell.length_c   1.000
_cell.angle_alpha   90.00
_cell.angle_beta   90.00
_cell.angle_gamma   90.00
#
_symmetry.space_group_name_H-M   'P 1'
#
loop_
_entity.id
_entity.type
_entity.pdbx_description
1 polymer ?
#
loop_
_entity_poly.entity_id
_entity_poly.type
_entity_poly.pdbx_seq_one_letter_code
_entity_poly.pdbx_strand_id
1 'polypeptide(L)'
;MPAAAPRLDVRLLAALGRFDRGTPPIAEVNRRIGVLAQELRLPRPSYEQVRVAVHAHRRLGRFPSAGEVLLDVAARSRPPEALVEAVIYRTDRRPKPK
;
A
#
# COMPACT_ATOMS: atom_id res chain seq x y z
N MET A 1 4.77 0.23 -25.15
CA MET A 1 4.85 1.59 -24.57
C MET A 1 5.69 1.53 -23.30
N PRO A 2 6.64 2.44 -23.07
CA PRO A 2 7.41 2.44 -21.83
C PRO A 2 6.44 2.69 -20.66
N ALA A 3 6.47 1.82 -19.66
CA ALA A 3 5.63 1.96 -18.47
C ALA A 3 6.19 3.10 -17.61
N ALA A 4 5.76 4.33 -17.88
CA ALA A 4 5.99 5.44 -16.96
C ALA A 4 5.23 5.12 -15.67
N ALA A 5 5.94 4.71 -14.62
CA ALA A 5 5.34 4.53 -13.30
C ALA A 5 4.65 5.84 -12.88
N PRO A 6 3.43 5.80 -12.30
CA PRO A 6 2.78 6.99 -11.79
C PRO A 6 3.72 7.70 -10.82
N ARG A 7 4.19 8.90 -11.18
CA ARG A 7 5.03 9.74 -10.32
C ARG A 7 4.15 10.41 -9.27
N LEU A 8 3.62 9.61 -8.35
CA LEU A 8 2.97 10.07 -7.14
C LEU A 8 4.04 10.37 -6.10
N ASP A 9 3.84 11.44 -5.34
CA ASP A 9 4.66 11.70 -4.17
C ASP A 9 4.61 10.50 -3.20
N VAL A 10 5.76 10.16 -2.62
CA VAL A 10 5.92 9.00 -1.74
C VAL A 10 4.97 9.02 -0.54
N ARG A 11 4.61 10.21 -0.05
CA ARG A 11 3.67 10.38 1.07
C ARG A 11 2.25 10.00 0.65
N LEU A 12 1.85 10.36 -0.57
CA LEU A 12 0.56 9.97 -1.15
C LEU A 12 0.50 8.48 -1.44
N LEU A 13 1.59 7.87 -1.92
CA LEU A 13 1.70 6.41 -2.08
C LEU A 13 1.58 5.67 -0.75
N ALA A 14 2.22 6.17 0.31
CA ALA A 14 2.11 5.58 1.65
C ALA A 14 0.66 5.67 2.19
N ALA A 15 -0.02 6.80 1.96
CA ALA A 15 -1.42 6.97 2.36
C ALA A 15 -2.39 6.10 1.57
N LEU A 16 -2.11 5.84 0.29
CA LEU A 16 -2.93 4.98 -0.57
C LEU A 16 -3.16 3.60 0.04
N GLY A 17 -2.12 2.97 0.60
CA GLY A 17 -2.25 1.67 1.26
C GLY A 17 -3.13 1.71 2.52
N ARG A 18 -3.25 2.87 3.18
CA ARG A 18 -4.19 3.05 4.30
C ARG A 18 -5.61 3.25 3.80
N PHE A 19 -5.80 4.05 2.74
CA PHE A 19 -7.11 4.34 2.18
C PHE A 19 -7.72 3.18 1.39
N ASP A 20 -6.92 2.26 0.84
CA ASP A 20 -7.41 1.07 0.12
C ASP A 20 -7.73 -0.14 1.05
N ARG A 21 -7.67 0.07 2.37
CA ARG A 21 -8.16 -0.93 3.35
C ARG A 21 -9.64 -1.18 3.14
N GLY A 22 -10.03 -2.46 3.10
CA GLY A 22 -11.41 -2.85 2.79
C GLY A 22 -11.79 -2.75 1.29
N THR A 23 -10.83 -2.48 0.39
CA THR A 23 -11.05 -2.45 -1.07
C THR A 23 -12.19 -1.51 -1.49
N PRO A 24 -12.22 -0.25 -1.02
CA PRO A 24 -13.27 0.68 -1.40
C PRO A 24 -13.23 1.00 -2.90
N PRO A 25 -14.28 1.64 -3.44
CA PRO A 25 -14.25 2.13 -4.82
C PRO A 25 -13.05 3.05 -5.06
N ILE A 26 -12.39 2.94 -6.21
CA ILE A 26 -11.20 3.75 -6.55
C ILE A 26 -11.51 5.25 -6.51
N ALA A 27 -12.75 5.65 -6.86
CA ALA A 27 -13.22 7.02 -6.73
C ALA A 27 -13.13 7.55 -5.28
N GLU A 28 -13.42 6.71 -4.28
CA GLU A 28 -13.30 7.08 -2.87
C GLU A 28 -11.83 7.26 -2.46
N VAL A 29 -10.94 6.36 -2.91
CA VAL A 29 -9.50 6.50 -2.70
C VAL A 29 -8.98 7.79 -3.34
N ASN A 30 -9.41 8.10 -4.56
CA ASN A 30 -9.05 9.33 -5.27
C ASN A 30 -9.52 10.59 -4.54
N ARG A 31 -10.74 10.57 -3.97
CA ARG A 31 -11.24 11.68 -3.15
C ARG A 31 -10.34 11.92 -1.95
N ARG A 32 -10.04 10.87 -1.17
CA ARG A 32 -9.21 10.95 0.04
C ARG A 32 -7.77 11.38 -0.24
N ILE A 33 -7.15 10.82 -1.29
CA ILE A 33 -5.82 11.22 -1.75
C ILE A 33 -5.83 12.68 -2.18
N GLY A 34 -6.88 13.13 -2.86
CA GLY A 34 -7.02 14.51 -3.29
C GLY A 34 -7.10 15.51 -2.12
N VAL A 35 -7.78 15.15 -1.03
CA VAL A 35 -7.81 15.94 0.21
C VAL A 35 -6.42 15.98 0.84
N LEU A 36 -5.77 14.82 1.00
CA LEU A 36 -4.43 14.75 1.59
C LEU A 36 -3.38 15.53 0.77
N ALA A 37 -3.48 15.51 -0.56
CA ALA A 37 -2.60 16.30 -1.41
C ALA A 37 -2.74 17.80 -1.13
N GLN A 38 -3.96 18.29 -0.91
CA GLN A 38 -4.19 19.69 -0.53
C GLN A 38 -3.60 20.00 0.85
N GLU A 39 -3.83 19.14 1.85
CA GLU A 39 -3.29 19.30 3.21
C GLU A 39 -1.76 19.35 3.22
N LEU A 40 -1.12 18.51 2.39
CA LEU A 40 0.33 18.45 2.25
C LEU A 40 0.92 19.49 1.29
N ARG A 41 0.08 20.36 0.69
CA ARG A 41 0.46 21.32 -0.36
C ARG A 41 1.18 20.67 -1.54
N LEU A 42 0.76 19.45 -1.89
CA LEU A 42 1.25 18.70 -3.03
C LEU A 42 0.31 18.87 -4.24
N PRO A 43 0.83 18.74 -5.47
CA PRO A 43 -0.02 18.67 -6.66
C PRO A 43 -1.06 17.55 -6.52
N ARG A 44 -2.31 17.86 -6.81
CA ARG A 44 -3.38 16.86 -6.80
C ARG A 44 -3.11 15.85 -7.93
N PRO A 45 -3.04 14.55 -7.63
CA PRO A 45 -2.84 13.55 -8.67
C PRO A 45 -4.09 13.39 -9.54
N SER A 46 -3.87 12.94 -10.78
CA SER A 46 -4.96 12.59 -11.68
C SER A 46 -5.64 11.30 -11.22
N TYR A 47 -6.92 11.14 -11.58
CA TYR A 47 -7.65 9.91 -11.31
C TYR A 47 -6.93 8.68 -11.88
N GLU A 48 -6.36 8.79 -13.09
CA GLU A 48 -5.64 7.70 -13.74
C GLU A 48 -4.37 7.31 -12.97
N GLN A 49 -3.62 8.27 -12.44
CA GLN A 49 -2.45 7.99 -11.59
C GLN A 49 -2.86 7.22 -10.33
N VAL A 50 -3.94 7.65 -9.67
CA VAL A 50 -4.47 6.95 -8.48
C VAL A 50 -4.97 5.56 -8.85
N ARG A 51 -5.71 5.42 -9.96
CA ARG A 51 -6.24 4.14 -10.45
C ARG A 51 -5.12 3.14 -10.71
N VAL A 52 -4.08 3.53 -11.45
CA VAL A 52 -2.91 2.68 -11.73
C VAL A 52 -2.21 2.29 -10.42
N ALA A 53 -2.02 3.23 -9.49
CA ALA A 53 -1.37 2.94 -8.21
C ALA A 53 -2.20 2.00 -7.32
N VAL A 54 -3.53 2.14 -7.29
CA VAL A 54 -4.43 1.22 -6.56
C VAL A 54 -4.40 -0.18 -7.18
N HIS A 55 -4.49 -0.29 -8.51
CA HIS A 55 -4.37 -1.60 -9.16
C HIS A 55 -3.00 -2.26 -8.91
N ALA A 56 -1.92 -1.48 -8.96
CA ALA A 56 -0.59 -1.98 -8.61
C ALA A 56 -0.53 -2.45 -7.15
N HIS A 57 -1.08 -1.67 -6.22
CA HIS A 57 -1.15 -2.03 -4.80
C HIS A 57 -1.94 -3.33 -4.57
N ARG A 58 -3.12 -3.47 -5.19
CA ARG A 58 -3.95 -4.68 -5.08
C ARG A 58 -3.30 -5.90 -5.73
N ARG A 59 -2.61 -5.73 -6.86
CA ARG A 59 -1.87 -6.80 -7.54
C ARG A 59 -0.71 -7.35 -6.71
N LEU A 60 -0.08 -6.52 -5.88
CA LEU A 60 0.97 -6.96 -4.97
C LEU A 60 0.42 -7.77 -3.79
N GLY A 61 -0.91 -7.84 -3.62
CA GLY A 61 -1.56 -8.54 -2.53
C GLY A 61 -1.50 -7.77 -1.20
N ARG A 62 -2.42 -8.10 -0.29
CA ARG A 62 -2.31 -7.68 1.10
C ARG A 62 -1.31 -8.61 1.77
N PHE A 63 -0.12 -8.11 2.08
CA PHE A 63 0.73 -8.78 3.05
C PHE A 63 0.11 -8.53 4.44
N PRO A 64 -0.15 -9.59 5.21
CA PRO A 64 -0.65 -9.43 6.58
C PRO A 64 0.34 -8.57 7.35
N SER A 65 -0.19 -7.57 8.04
CA SER A 65 0.62 -6.73 8.91
C SER A 65 1.23 -7.59 10.02
N ALA A 66 2.39 -7.19 10.55
CA ALA A 66 3.01 -7.90 11.67
C ALA A 66 2.06 -8.09 12.86
N GLY A 67 1.10 -7.16 13.08
CA GLY A 67 0.06 -7.30 14.09
C GLY A 67 -0.99 -8.37 13.77
N GLU A 68 -1.43 -8.48 12.52
CA GLU A 68 -2.32 -9.58 12.08
C GLU A 68 -1.61 -10.93 12.18
N VAL A 69 -0.33 -11.00 11.80
CA VAL A 69 0.45 -12.23 11.94
C VAL A 69 0.68 -12.60 13.40
N LEU A 70 0.95 -11.62 14.27
CA LEU A 70 1.04 -11.84 15.71
C LEU A 70 -0.27 -12.40 16.27
N LEU A 71 -1.42 -11.89 15.81
CA LEU A 71 -2.73 -12.38 16.20
C LEU A 71 -2.93 -13.83 15.77
N ASP A 72 -2.56 -14.17 14.53
CA ASP A 72 -2.64 -15.54 14.00
C ASP A 72 -1.73 -16.53 14.77
N VAL A 73 -0.55 -16.07 15.18
CA VAL A 73 0.39 -16.84 16.03
C VAL A 73 -0.18 -17.05 17.42
N ALA A 74 -0.74 -16.00 18.04
CA ALA A 74 -1.39 -16.09 19.35
C ALA A 74 -2.61 -17.04 19.31
N ALA A 75 -3.35 -17.04 18.20
CA ALA A 75 -4.46 -17.94 17.93
C ALA A 75 -4.04 -19.36 17.48
N ARG A 76 -2.73 -19.68 17.46
CA ARG A 76 -2.15 -20.96 16.99
C ARG A 76 -2.56 -21.35 15.56
N SER A 77 -3.00 -20.39 14.77
CA SER A 77 -3.40 -20.57 13.37
C SER A 77 -2.22 -20.39 12.41
N ARG A 78 -1.10 -19.85 12.91
CA ARG A 78 0.19 -19.76 12.20
C ARG A 78 1.38 -20.05 13.12
N PRO A 79 2.48 -20.55 12.56
CA PRO A 79 3.71 -20.77 13.31
C PRO A 79 4.42 -19.43 13.61
N PRO A 80 5.12 -19.29 14.76
CA PRO A 80 5.75 -18.03 15.20
C PRO A 80 6.82 -17.51 14.23
N GLU A 81 7.41 -18.37 13.40
CA GLU A 81 8.34 -18.02 12.33
C GLU A 81 7.70 -17.08 11.28
N ALA A 82 6.38 -17.18 11.08
CA ALA A 82 5.65 -16.26 10.20
C ALA A 82 5.70 -14.82 10.70
N LEU A 83 5.81 -14.60 12.03
CA LEU A 83 5.95 -13.25 12.59
C LEU A 83 7.31 -12.65 12.25
N VAL A 84 8.37 -13.46 12.28
CA VAL A 84 9.73 -13.07 11.90
C VAL A 84 9.76 -12.66 10.43
N GLU A 85 9.15 -13.46 9.54
CA GLU A 85 9.01 -13.10 8.13
C GLU A 85 8.20 -11.82 7.93
N ALA A 86 7.06 -11.66 8.61
CA ALA A 86 6.23 -10.46 8.49
C ALA A 86 6.94 -9.17 8.96
N VAL A 87 7.80 -9.28 9.98
CA VAL A 87 8.61 -8.16 10.47
C VAL A 87 9.79 -7.89 9.55
N ILE A 88 10.47 -8.92 9.05
CA ILE A 88 11.64 -8.78 8.16
C ILE A 88 11.20 -8.30 6.75
N TYR A 89 10.16 -8.87 6.15
CA TYR A 89 9.61 -8.43 4.86
C TYR A 89 9.11 -6.97 4.89
N ARG A 90 8.74 -6.44 6.06
CA ARG A 90 8.41 -5.02 6.23
C ARG A 90 9.63 -4.12 6.04
N THR A 91 10.82 -4.60 6.40
CA THR A 91 12.08 -3.84 6.29
C THR A 91 12.67 -3.88 4.89
N ASP A 92 12.40 -4.95 4.12
CA ASP A 92 13.00 -5.18 2.80
C ASP A 92 12.16 -4.65 1.63
N ARG A 93 11.63 -3.43 1.77
CA ARG A 93 11.09 -2.66 0.62
C ARG A 93 12.19 -2.08 -0.27
N ARG A 94 13.36 -2.72 -0.39
CA ARG A 94 14.27 -2.47 -1.51
C ARG A 94 13.89 -3.44 -2.64
N PRO A 95 13.68 -2.96 -3.87
CA PRO A 95 13.55 -3.88 -4.99
C PRO A 95 14.84 -4.71 -5.10
N LYS A 96 14.71 -6.03 -5.23
CA LYS A 96 15.85 -6.91 -5.56
C LYS A 96 16.54 -6.36 -6.83
N PRO A 97 17.87 -6.22 -6.85
CA PRO A 97 18.58 -5.94 -8.09
C PRO A 97 18.37 -7.13 -9.04
N LYS A 98 18.27 -6.81 -10.34
CA LYS A 98 17.99 -7.75 -11.44
C LYS A 98 18.87 -8.99 -11.41
#